data_AF-A0A1J3FW04-F1
#
_entry.id   AF-A0A1J3FW04-F1
#
_cell.length_a   1.000
_cell.length_b   1.000
_cell.length_c   1.000
_cell.angle_alpha   90.00
_cell.angle_beta   90.00
_cell.angle_gamma   90.00
#
_symmetry.space_group_name_H-M   'P 1'
#
loop_
_entity.id
_entity.type
_entity.pdbx_description
1 polymer ?
#
loop_
_entity_poly.entity_id
_entity_poly.type
_entity_poly.pdbx_seq_one_letter_code
_entity_poly.pdbx_strand_id
1 'polypeptide(L)'
;MYNSSHHPLSPNQRKHPKQQTNMTQDKSKGAKLTLLERPWFLVVALAGLLCGAMLITSFIRAADNTLSLCSTAKTTAVSIAEYSSTPIQLQSIVHYATSRTVPQQSFEEISISLEVLKDRIPCNFLVFGLGRDSLMWASLNPGGTTVFLEEDPEWIPA
;
A
#
# COMPACT_ATOMS: atom_id res chain seq x y z
N MET A 1 -94.78 -33.43 -53.33
CA MET A 1 -94.66 -32.86 -51.97
C MET A 1 -93.24 -33.12 -51.47
N TYR A 2 -92.56 -32.05 -51.01
CA TYR A 2 -91.30 -31.96 -50.24
C TYR A 2 -90.06 -32.76 -50.73
N ASN A 3 -88.99 -32.13 -51.23
CA ASN A 3 -87.94 -31.27 -50.62
C ASN A 3 -86.76 -32.08 -50.01
N SER A 4 -85.53 -31.77 -50.43
CA SER A 4 -84.31 -31.58 -49.61
C SER A 4 -83.01 -31.75 -50.43
N SER A 5 -81.98 -30.96 -50.05
CA SER A 5 -80.54 -31.31 -49.97
C SER A 5 -79.53 -30.50 -50.81
N HIS A 6 -78.81 -29.62 -50.09
CA HIS A 6 -77.35 -29.34 -49.98
C HIS A 6 -76.39 -29.06 -51.18
N HIS A 7 -75.36 -28.24 -50.83
CA HIS A 7 -74.03 -27.93 -51.46
C HIS A 7 -73.93 -26.71 -52.43
N PRO A 8 -72.75 -26.09 -52.67
CA PRO A 8 -71.73 -25.55 -51.72
C PRO A 8 -71.09 -24.15 -52.12
N LEU A 9 -70.20 -23.62 -51.25
CA LEU A 9 -68.99 -22.77 -51.45
C LEU A 9 -68.99 -21.43 -52.26
N SER A 10 -68.80 -20.30 -51.53
CA SER A 10 -67.94 -19.06 -51.70
C SER A 10 -67.78 -18.34 -53.08
N PRO A 11 -67.27 -17.08 -53.21
CA PRO A 11 -66.86 -16.05 -52.21
C PRO A 11 -67.33 -14.59 -52.53
N ASN A 12 -66.98 -13.66 -51.61
CA ASN A 12 -66.64 -12.22 -51.81
C ASN A 12 -67.67 -11.33 -52.55
N GLN A 13 -68.10 -10.18 -52.01
CA GLN A 13 -67.40 -8.91 -52.27
C GLN A 13 -67.73 -7.84 -51.22
N ARG A 14 -66.69 -7.05 -50.92
CA ARG A 14 -66.62 -5.90 -50.00
C ARG A 14 -67.57 -4.76 -50.34
N LYS A 15 -68.11 -4.10 -49.31
CA LYS A 15 -68.77 -2.79 -49.37
C LYS A 15 -67.79 -1.65 -49.01
N HIS A 16 -67.96 -0.52 -49.71
CA HIS A 16 -67.46 0.86 -49.53
C HIS A 16 -67.71 1.47 -48.12
N PRO A 17 -67.53 2.79 -47.79
CA PRO A 17 -66.76 3.94 -48.37
C PRO A 17 -66.02 4.85 -47.33
N LYS A 18 -65.29 5.86 -47.85
CA LYS A 18 -65.06 7.28 -47.40
C LYS A 18 -64.86 7.69 -45.92
N GLN A 19 -63.69 8.35 -45.70
CA GLN A 19 -63.40 9.63 -45.02
C GLN A 19 -63.81 9.95 -43.55
N GLN A 20 -62.77 10.35 -42.80
CA GLN A 20 -62.66 11.54 -41.92
C GLN A 20 -63.00 11.40 -40.42
N THR A 21 -62.03 11.73 -39.55
CA THR A 21 -62.17 12.56 -38.33
C THR A 21 -60.81 12.80 -37.64
N ASN A 22 -60.75 13.91 -36.90
CA ASN A 22 -59.57 14.69 -36.51
C ASN A 22 -58.91 14.27 -35.19
N MET A 23 -57.67 14.75 -35.05
CA MET A 23 -56.98 15.28 -33.85
C MET A 23 -57.23 14.62 -32.48
N THR A 24 -56.16 14.06 -31.91
CA THR A 24 -55.69 14.50 -30.58
C THR A 24 -54.19 14.23 -30.40
N GLN A 25 -53.49 15.33 -30.15
CA GLN A 25 -52.19 15.54 -29.54
C GLN A 25 -51.72 14.44 -28.55
N ASP A 26 -50.52 13.91 -28.76
CA ASP A 26 -49.61 13.59 -27.66
C ASP A 26 -48.24 14.23 -27.93
N LYS A 27 -47.85 15.04 -26.95
CA LYS A 27 -46.82 16.08 -26.95
C LYS A 27 -45.80 15.63 -25.91
N SER A 28 -44.92 14.67 -26.20
CA SER A 28 -43.82 14.36 -25.26
C SER A 28 -42.66 13.49 -25.79
N LYS A 29 -42.31 13.56 -27.08
CA LYS A 29 -41.15 12.80 -27.60
C LYS A 29 -40.09 13.62 -28.34
N GLY A 30 -40.33 14.93 -28.53
CA GLY A 30 -39.46 15.81 -29.32
C GLY A 30 -38.30 16.49 -28.58
N ALA A 31 -38.19 16.37 -27.25
CA ALA A 31 -37.20 17.17 -26.49
C ALA A 31 -35.86 16.46 -26.24
N LYS A 32 -35.76 15.14 -26.45
CA LYS A 32 -34.50 14.40 -26.22
C LYS A 32 -33.60 14.25 -27.45
N LEU A 33 -34.12 14.46 -28.66
CA LEU A 33 -33.34 14.28 -29.89
C LEU A 33 -32.66 15.57 -30.41
N THR A 34 -33.04 16.75 -29.92
CA THR A 34 -32.53 18.03 -30.45
C THR A 34 -31.27 18.54 -29.75
N LEU A 35 -30.89 17.98 -28.60
CA LEU A 35 -29.66 18.36 -27.89
C LEU A 35 -28.40 17.75 -28.54
N LEU A 36 -28.58 16.74 -29.39
CA LEU A 36 -27.52 15.98 -30.06
C LEU A 36 -27.25 16.44 -31.50
N GLU A 37 -27.76 17.59 -31.93
CA GLU A 37 -27.54 18.09 -33.32
C GLU A 37 -26.49 19.19 -33.42
N ARG A 38 -25.90 19.63 -32.29
CA ARG A 38 -24.80 20.60 -32.29
C ARG A 38 -23.48 19.88 -32.00
N PRO A 39 -22.64 19.61 -33.02
CA PRO A 39 -21.40 18.83 -32.86
C PRO A 39 -20.44 19.45 -31.85
N TRP A 40 -20.49 20.77 -31.65
CA TRP A 40 -19.69 21.47 -30.65
C TRP A 40 -20.01 21.06 -29.20
N PHE A 41 -21.28 20.75 -28.87
CA PHE A 41 -21.61 20.32 -27.50
C PHE A 41 -21.03 18.94 -27.18
N LEU A 42 -20.99 18.03 -28.17
CA LEU A 42 -20.33 16.74 -28.03
C LEU A 42 -18.82 16.88 -27.84
N VAL A 43 -18.19 17.79 -28.59
CA VAL A 43 -16.76 18.08 -28.44
C VAL A 43 -16.45 18.67 -27.06
N VAL A 44 -17.25 19.63 -26.59
CA VAL A 44 -17.08 20.24 -25.25
C VAL A 44 -17.31 19.21 -24.13
N ALA A 45 -18.32 18.35 -24.26
CA ALA A 45 -18.59 17.30 -23.29
C ALA A 45 -17.45 16.27 -23.23
N LEU A 46 -16.92 15.86 -24.39
CA LEU A 46 -15.80 14.91 -24.45
C LEU A 46 -14.50 15.53 -23.91
N ALA A 47 -14.20 16.78 -24.26
CA ALA A 47 -13.04 17.50 -23.74
C ALA A 47 -13.14 17.70 -22.22
N GLY A 48 -14.33 18.05 -21.71
CA GLY A 48 -14.60 18.14 -20.28
C GLY A 48 -14.44 16.80 -19.55
N LEU A 49 -14.90 15.70 -20.15
CA LEU A 49 -14.73 14.35 -19.62
C LEU A 49 -13.25 13.95 -19.53
N LEU A 50 -12.48 14.17 -20.60
CA LEU A 50 -11.06 13.84 -20.66
C LEU A 50 -10.24 14.69 -19.68
N CYS A 51 -10.53 15.99 -19.60
CA CYS A 51 -9.86 16.91 -18.68
C CYS A 51 -10.21 16.59 -17.22
N GLY A 52 -11.48 16.32 -16.94
CA GLY A 52 -11.94 15.88 -15.62
C GLY A 52 -11.29 14.56 -15.19
N ALA A 53 -11.23 13.56 -16.08
CA ALA A 53 -10.58 12.29 -15.80
C ALA A 53 -9.07 12.44 -15.51
N MET A 54 -8.36 13.27 -16.29
CA MET A 54 -6.95 13.57 -16.05
C MET A 54 -6.72 14.27 -14.70
N LEU A 55 -7.56 15.24 -14.35
CA LEU A 55 -7.47 15.96 -13.07
C LEU A 55 -7.76 15.02 -11.89
N ILE A 56 -8.84 14.24 -11.95
CA ILE A 56 -9.20 13.28 -10.91
C ILE A 56 -8.09 12.25 -10.71
N THR A 57 -7.52 11.72 -11.79
CA THR A 57 -6.40 10.76 -11.73
C THR A 57 -5.16 11.39 -11.10
N SER A 58 -4.86 12.65 -11.42
CA SER A 58 -3.74 13.39 -10.83
C SER A 58 -3.92 13.59 -9.32
N PHE A 59 -5.13 13.97 -8.89
CA PHE A 59 -5.45 14.16 -7.47
C PHE A 59 -5.42 12.83 -6.68
N ILE A 60 -5.96 11.74 -7.23
CA ILE A 60 -5.89 10.42 -6.61
C ILE A 60 -4.44 9.96 -6.48
N ARG A 61 -3.65 10.08 -7.55
CA ARG A 61 -2.22 9.71 -7.53
C ARG A 61 -1.40 10.58 -6.56
N ALA A 62 -1.73 11.86 -6.44
CA ALA A 62 -1.09 12.74 -5.45
C ALA A 62 -1.42 12.30 -4.01
N ALA A 63 -2.68 11.97 -3.72
CA ALA A 63 -3.08 11.48 -2.40
C ALA A 63 -2.41 10.13 -2.07
N ASP A 64 -2.40 9.19 -3.01
CA ASP A 64 -1.77 7.88 -2.85
C ASP A 64 -0.25 8.01 -2.65
N ASN A 65 0.41 8.89 -3.38
CA ASN A 65 1.84 9.17 -3.20
C ASN A 65 2.12 9.79 -1.82
N THR A 66 1.27 10.71 -1.35
CA THR A 66 1.47 11.38 -0.06
C THR A 66 1.24 10.42 1.11
N LEU A 67 0.24 9.54 1.02
CA LEU A 67 -0.07 8.53 2.03
C LEU A 67 0.94 7.38 2.02
N SER A 68 1.37 6.93 0.83
CA SER A 68 2.40 5.91 0.66
C SER A 68 3.76 6.37 1.20
N LEU A 69 4.15 7.62 0.92
CA LEU A 69 5.41 8.21 1.37
C LEU A 69 5.40 8.52 2.88
N CYS A 70 4.26 8.92 3.44
CA CYS A 70 4.10 9.08 4.89
C CYS A 70 4.15 7.72 5.62
N SER A 71 3.53 6.68 5.05
CA SER A 71 3.57 5.33 5.61
C SER A 71 4.98 4.73 5.57
N THR A 72 5.69 4.88 4.44
CA THR A 72 7.11 4.48 4.36
C THR A 72 8.01 5.31 5.27
N ALA A 73 7.84 6.63 5.33
CA ALA A 73 8.59 7.48 6.26
C ALA A 73 8.34 7.11 7.73
N LYS A 74 7.12 6.71 8.08
CA LYS A 74 6.77 6.25 9.44
C LYS A 74 7.37 4.88 9.74
N THR A 75 7.35 3.94 8.80
CA THR A 75 8.00 2.62 8.96
C THR A 75 9.53 2.76 9.03
N THR A 76 10.13 3.64 8.23
CA THR A 76 11.56 3.95 8.28
C THR A 76 11.94 4.70 9.55
N ALA A 77 11.12 5.63 10.04
CA ALA A 77 11.38 6.30 11.31
C ALA A 77 11.27 5.35 12.51
N VAL A 78 10.32 4.40 12.48
CA VAL A 78 10.20 3.35 13.50
C VAL A 78 11.39 2.39 13.42
N SER A 79 11.79 1.92 12.23
CA SER A 79 12.97 1.05 12.11
C SER A 79 14.30 1.74 12.43
N ILE A 80 14.42 3.05 12.17
CA ILE A 80 15.56 3.88 12.59
C ILE A 80 15.55 4.12 14.10
N ALA A 81 14.38 4.24 14.73
CA ALA A 81 14.29 4.36 16.18
C ALA A 81 14.55 3.03 16.90
N GLU A 82 14.14 1.92 16.29
CA GLU A 82 14.32 0.55 16.79
C GLU A 82 15.75 0.03 16.58
N TYR A 83 16.47 0.59 15.59
CA TYR A 83 17.89 0.33 15.32
C TYR A 83 18.77 1.59 15.42
N SER A 84 18.34 2.57 16.23
CA SER A 84 19.18 3.73 16.51
C SER A 84 20.40 3.21 17.26
N SER A 85 21.59 3.34 16.65
CA SER A 85 22.81 2.89 17.31
C SER A 85 22.91 3.59 18.65
N THR A 86 22.90 2.78 19.71
CA THR A 86 23.10 3.30 21.06
C THR A 86 24.49 3.96 21.11
N PRO A 87 24.69 5.04 21.89
CA PRO A 87 25.98 5.71 21.99
C PRO A 87 27.16 4.73 22.23
N ILE A 88 26.92 3.65 22.98
CA ILE A 88 27.93 2.62 23.26
C ILE A 88 28.35 1.83 22.00
N GLN A 89 27.47 1.60 21.04
CA GLN A 89 27.83 0.95 19.76
C GLN A 89 28.70 1.84 18.88
N LEU A 90 28.39 3.14 18.84
CA LEU A 90 29.25 4.07 18.11
C LEU A 90 30.63 4.21 18.79
N GLN A 91 30.64 4.27 20.12
CA GLN A 91 31.88 4.28 20.91
C GLN A 91 32.72 3.01 20.68
N SER A 92 32.10 1.83 20.65
CA SER A 92 32.83 0.57 20.41
C SER A 92 33.43 0.55 19.01
N ILE A 93 32.70 0.97 17.99
CA ILE A 93 33.22 1.09 16.61
C ILE A 93 34.43 2.02 16.56
N VAL A 94 34.32 3.24 17.10
CA VAL A 94 35.43 4.21 17.10
C VAL A 94 36.62 3.68 17.89
N HIS A 95 36.38 3.08 19.07
CA HIS A 95 37.42 2.50 19.90
C HIS A 95 38.20 1.42 19.16
N TYR A 96 37.56 0.39 18.61
CA TYR A 96 38.27 -0.71 17.95
C TYR A 96 38.82 -0.34 16.56
N ALA A 97 38.23 0.64 15.87
CA ALA A 97 38.78 1.13 14.61
C ALA A 97 40.07 1.94 14.80
N THR A 98 40.30 2.52 15.98
CA THR A 98 41.43 3.42 16.26
C THR A 98 42.43 2.89 17.29
N SER A 99 42.04 1.91 18.09
CA SER A 99 42.89 1.27 19.09
C SER A 99 43.87 0.28 18.44
N ARG A 100 45.07 0.18 19.03
CA ARG A 100 46.04 -0.90 18.72
C ARG A 100 45.78 -2.17 19.54
N THR A 101 44.87 -2.08 20.50
CA THR A 101 44.52 -3.16 21.40
C THR A 101 43.24 -3.81 20.88
N VAL A 102 43.38 -5.03 20.38
CA VAL A 102 42.27 -5.81 19.84
C VAL A 102 41.70 -6.76 20.90
N PRO A 103 40.42 -7.16 20.76
CA PRO A 103 39.85 -8.32 21.46
C PRO A 103 40.78 -9.55 21.39
N GLN A 104 40.77 -10.38 22.44
CA GLN A 104 41.57 -11.60 22.45
C GLN A 104 40.99 -12.70 21.55
N GLN A 105 39.66 -12.72 21.40
CA GLN A 105 38.96 -13.70 20.56
C GLN A 105 39.01 -13.33 19.08
N SER A 106 39.03 -14.35 18.21
CA SER A 106 39.05 -14.17 16.76
C SER A 106 37.71 -13.65 16.23
N PHE A 107 37.71 -13.17 14.98
CA PHE A 107 36.49 -12.79 14.29
C PHE A 107 35.46 -13.94 14.23
N GLU A 108 35.92 -15.16 13.94
CA GLU A 108 35.09 -16.35 13.86
C GLU A 108 34.48 -16.72 15.22
N GLU A 109 35.27 -16.66 16.30
CA GLU A 109 34.80 -16.97 17.65
C GLU A 109 33.74 -15.97 18.13
N ILE A 110 33.97 -14.67 17.89
CA ILE A 110 33.02 -13.62 18.22
C ILE A 110 31.74 -13.75 17.38
N SER A 111 31.87 -14.11 16.10
CA SER A 111 30.73 -14.24 15.19
C SER A 111 29.70 -15.26 15.64
N ILE A 112 30.14 -16.39 16.22
CA ILE A 112 29.25 -17.42 16.78
C ILE A 112 28.40 -16.83 17.91
N SER A 113 29.04 -16.09 18.83
CA SER A 113 28.33 -15.46 19.96
C SER A 113 27.37 -14.39 19.48
N LEU A 114 27.77 -13.60 18.48
CA LEU A 114 26.93 -12.57 17.86
C LEU A 114 25.69 -13.18 17.19
N GLU A 115 25.82 -14.31 16.50
CA GLU A 115 24.68 -15.00 15.87
C GLU A 115 23.64 -15.41 16.91
N VAL A 116 24.08 -15.97 18.04
CA VAL A 116 23.17 -16.31 19.15
C VAL A 116 22.53 -15.05 19.76
N LEU A 117 23.31 -13.98 19.95
CA LEU A 117 22.80 -12.74 20.54
C LEU A 117 21.73 -12.08 19.65
N LYS A 118 21.88 -12.10 18.32
CA LYS A 118 20.90 -11.51 17.39
C LYS A 118 19.47 -12.01 17.61
N ASP A 119 19.31 -13.27 17.98
CA ASP A 119 18.00 -13.88 18.22
C ASP A 119 17.50 -13.71 19.67
N ARG A 120 18.29 -13.06 20.53
CA ARG A 120 18.07 -12.99 21.98
C ARG A 120 18.05 -11.57 22.54
N ILE A 121 18.60 -10.59 21.83
CA ILE A 121 18.61 -9.19 22.29
C ILE A 121 17.21 -8.56 22.26
N PRO A 122 16.89 -7.67 23.22
CA PRO A 122 17.67 -7.35 24.42
C PRO A 122 17.60 -8.47 25.46
N CYS A 123 18.70 -8.74 26.18
CA CYS A 123 18.74 -9.76 27.22
C CYS A 123 19.55 -9.36 28.46
N ASN A 124 19.49 -10.21 29.49
CA ASN A 124 20.43 -10.16 30.61
C ASN A 124 21.66 -10.98 30.21
N PHE A 125 22.75 -10.30 29.85
CA PHE A 125 23.96 -10.90 29.33
C PHE A 125 25.05 -10.91 30.40
N LEU A 126 25.38 -12.09 30.93
CA LEU A 126 26.48 -12.28 31.88
C LEU A 126 27.75 -12.67 31.12
N VAL A 127 28.82 -11.91 31.31
CA VAL A 127 30.14 -12.16 30.72
C VAL A 127 31.13 -12.43 31.85
N PHE A 128 31.89 -13.52 31.74
CA PHE A 128 32.98 -13.83 32.66
C PHE A 128 34.28 -13.25 32.09
N GLY A 129 34.98 -12.46 32.90
CA GLY A 129 36.13 -11.67 32.52
C GLY A 129 35.77 -10.23 32.12
N LEU A 130 36.54 -9.28 32.64
CA LEU A 130 36.67 -7.92 32.14
C LEU A 130 37.95 -7.80 31.32
N GLY A 131 37.88 -7.02 30.26
CA GLY A 131 38.99 -6.94 29.34
C GLY A 131 38.78 -5.97 28.22
N ARG A 132 39.67 -6.12 27.23
CA ARG A 132 39.76 -5.25 26.05
C ARG A 132 38.53 -5.34 25.17
N ASP A 133 37.78 -6.43 25.26
CA ASP A 133 36.56 -6.73 24.53
C ASP A 133 35.27 -6.41 25.32
N SER A 134 35.35 -5.98 26.58
CA SER A 134 34.17 -5.65 27.38
C SER A 134 33.28 -4.58 26.73
N LEU A 135 33.89 -3.55 26.12
CA LEU A 135 33.14 -2.52 25.40
C LEU A 135 32.39 -3.10 24.19
N MET A 136 33.01 -4.04 23.47
CA MET A 136 32.33 -4.78 22.41
C MET A 136 31.16 -5.57 22.97
N TRP A 137 31.38 -6.41 23.99
CA TRP A 137 30.33 -7.25 24.58
C TRP A 137 29.15 -6.46 25.10
N ALA A 138 29.39 -5.31 25.75
CA ALA A 138 28.33 -4.41 26.17
C ALA A 138 27.56 -3.83 24.97
N SER A 139 28.25 -3.48 23.89
CA SER A 139 27.63 -2.92 22.68
C SER A 139 26.81 -3.92 21.85
N LEU A 140 27.06 -5.23 22.00
CA LEU A 140 26.33 -6.28 21.30
C LEU A 140 24.96 -6.59 21.92
N ASN A 141 24.58 -5.95 23.03
CA ASN A 141 23.29 -6.14 23.71
C ASN A 141 22.50 -4.82 23.84
N PRO A 142 22.14 -4.15 22.73
CA PRO A 142 21.44 -2.87 22.77
C PRO A 142 20.08 -3.02 23.48
N GLY A 143 19.80 -2.13 24.42
CA GLY A 143 18.57 -2.15 25.23
C GLY A 143 18.52 -3.24 26.31
N GLY A 144 19.54 -4.11 26.40
CA GLY A 144 19.67 -5.13 27.43
C GLY A 144 20.57 -4.71 28.59
N THR A 145 20.72 -5.60 29.57
CA THR A 145 21.64 -5.42 30.69
C THR A 145 22.82 -6.37 30.52
N THR A 146 24.03 -5.83 30.39
CA THR A 146 25.26 -6.63 30.36
C THR A 146 26.00 -6.49 31.68
N VAL A 147 26.27 -7.61 32.34
CA VAL A 147 26.99 -7.69 33.62
C VAL A 147 28.28 -8.45 33.41
N PHE A 148 29.37 -7.94 33.96
CA PHE A 148 30.68 -8.58 33.92
C PHE A 148 31.05 -9.10 35.30
N LEU A 149 31.62 -10.30 35.35
CA LEU A 149 32.20 -10.88 36.56
C LEU A 149 33.72 -10.98 36.36
N GLU A 150 34.49 -10.35 37.23
CA GLU A 150 35.96 -10.31 37.18
C GLU A 150 36.53 -10.54 38.58
N GLU A 151 37.61 -11.33 38.67
CA GLU A 151 38.33 -11.58 39.91
C GLU A 151 39.53 -10.64 40.12
N ASP A 152 40.17 -10.19 39.04
CA ASP A 152 41.38 -9.40 39.06
C ASP A 152 41.05 -7.91 39.22
N PRO A 153 41.41 -7.28 40.36
CA PRO A 153 41.11 -5.88 40.61
C PRO A 153 41.80 -4.92 39.65
N GLU A 154 42.88 -5.33 38.95
CA GLU A 154 43.54 -4.47 37.95
C GLU A 154 42.63 -4.11 36.77
N TRP A 155 41.66 -4.96 36.45
CA TRP A 155 40.69 -4.74 35.37
C TRP A 155 39.44 -4.00 35.81
N ILE A 156 39.24 -3.82 37.11
CA ILE A 156 38.10 -3.10 37.67
C ILE A 156 38.49 -1.61 37.73
N PRO A 157 37.78 -0.72 37.00
CA PRO A 157 38.04 0.71 37.11
C PRO A 157 37.90 1.17 38.57
N ALA A 158 38.87 1.96 39.03
CA ALA A 158 38.89 2.53 40.38
C ALA A 158 37.72 3.52 40.64
#